data_AF-A0A4Y8MJI9-F1
#
_entry.id   AF-A0A4Y8MJI9-F1
#
_cell.length_a   1.000
_cell.length_b   1.000
_cell.length_c   1.000
_cell.angle_alpha   90.00
_cell.angle_beta   90.00
_cell.angle_gamma   90.00
#
_symmetry.space_group_name_H-M   'P 1'
#
loop_
_entity.id
_entity.type
_entity.pdbx_description
1 polymer ?
#
loop_
_entity_poly.entity_id
_entity_poly.type
_entity_poly.pdbx_seq_one_letter_code
_entity_poly.pdbx_strand_id
1 'polypeptide(L)'
;MDANAVLFGNQASILQHVAVARAQVTEEMKRRVLARCEDGTTLGELENDPSFTGTMLARAAAFALLLDERLSCPTLASAPLSRTSRMVPA
;
A
#
# COMPACT_ATOMS: atom_id res chain seq x y z
N MET A 1 11.78 8.47 17.75
CA MET A 1 12.00 8.59 16.30
C MET A 1 11.17 9.78 15.84
N ASP A 2 11.74 10.72 15.09
CA ASP A 2 11.01 11.91 14.61
C ASP A 2 9.88 11.46 13.65
N ALA A 3 8.64 11.87 13.92
CA ALA A 3 7.47 11.52 13.10
C ALA A 3 7.64 11.97 11.64
N ASN A 4 8.34 13.08 11.40
CA ASN A 4 8.66 13.54 10.05
C ASN A 4 9.63 12.57 9.36
N ALA A 5 10.64 12.07 10.08
CA ALA A 5 11.57 11.09 9.51
C ALA A 5 10.89 9.76 9.16
N VAL A 6 9.93 9.31 9.99
CA VAL A 6 9.10 8.12 9.69
C VAL A 6 8.28 8.36 8.43
N LEU A 7 7.58 9.49 8.35
CA LEU A 7 6.71 9.81 7.23
C LEU A 7 7.51 9.90 5.92
N PHE A 8 8.64 10.62 5.90
CA PHE A 8 9.48 10.72 4.71
C PHE A 8 10.05 9.37 4.28
N GLY A 9 10.49 8.53 5.24
CA GLY A 9 10.97 7.19 4.93
C GLY A 9 9.88 6.31 4.30
N ASN A 10 8.67 6.38 4.84
CA ASN A 10 7.52 5.66 4.30
C ASN A 10 7.12 6.18 2.90
N GLN A 11 7.07 7.49 2.69
CA GLN A 11 6.78 8.10 1.39
C GLN A 11 7.83 7.71 0.34
N ALA A 12 9.12 7.74 0.68
CA ALA A 12 10.19 7.30 -0.21
C ALA A 12 10.03 5.80 -0.58
N SER A 13 9.68 4.96 0.39
CA SER A 13 9.43 3.53 0.15
C SER A 13 8.23 3.30 -0.77
N ILE A 14 7.13 4.03 -0.56
CA ILE A 14 5.93 4.00 -1.40
C ILE A 14 6.29 4.36 -2.85
N LEU A 15 6.96 5.51 -3.03
CA LEU A 15 7.34 6.00 -4.36
C LEU A 15 8.27 5.03 -5.09
N GLN A 16 9.25 4.44 -4.37
CA GLN A 16 10.16 3.46 -4.95
C GLN A 16 9.41 2.23 -5.48
N HIS A 17 8.51 1.65 -4.70
CA HIS A 17 7.74 0.47 -5.12
C HIS A 17 6.83 0.78 -6.30
N VAL A 18 6.14 1.92 -6.28
CA VAL A 18 5.27 2.34 -7.38
C VAL A 18 6.09 2.59 -8.65
N ALA A 19 7.26 3.23 -8.55
CA ALA A 19 8.13 3.47 -9.70
C ALA A 19 8.59 2.17 -10.37
N VAL A 20 8.97 1.16 -9.59
CA VAL A 20 9.45 -0.12 -10.13
C VAL A 20 8.32 -0.93 -10.77
N ALA A 21 7.12 -0.91 -10.20
CA ALA A 21 6.00 -1.76 -10.65
C ALA A 21 4.96 -1.00 -11.51
N ARG A 22 5.19 0.28 -11.84
CA ARG A 22 4.20 1.16 -12.50
C ARG A 22 3.57 0.55 -13.76
N ALA A 23 4.36 -0.09 -14.62
CA ALA A 23 3.88 -0.67 -15.87
C ALA A 23 3.03 -1.95 -15.66
N GLN A 24 3.09 -2.56 -14.48
CA GLN A 24 2.44 -3.82 -14.15
C GLN A 24 1.20 -3.65 -13.28
N VAL A 25 1.09 -2.53 -12.54
CA VAL A 25 -0.10 -2.20 -11.76
C VAL A 25 -1.22 -1.75 -12.69
N THR A 26 -2.26 -2.57 -12.80
CA THR A 26 -3.46 -2.26 -13.60
C THR A 26 -4.56 -1.65 -12.74
N GLU A 27 -5.48 -0.93 -13.38
CA GLU A 27 -6.67 -0.40 -12.70
C GLU A 27 -7.57 -1.50 -12.12
N GLU A 28 -7.59 -2.68 -12.75
CA GLU A 28 -8.30 -3.84 -12.21
C GLU A 28 -7.69 -4.32 -10.90
N MET A 29 -6.36 -4.34 -10.79
CA MET A 29 -5.67 -4.69 -9.54
C MET A 29 -5.95 -3.66 -8.45
N LYS A 30 -5.93 -2.36 -8.79
CA LYS A 30 -6.30 -1.29 -7.86
C LYS A 30 -7.73 -1.47 -7.33
N ARG A 31 -8.70 -1.77 -8.20
CA ARG A 31 -10.08 -2.05 -7.76
C ARG A 31 -10.16 -3.23 -6.78
N ARG A 32 -9.44 -4.32 -7.06
CA ARG A 32 -9.40 -5.49 -6.17
C ARG A 32 -8.80 -5.17 -4.82
N VAL A 33 -7.67 -4.44 -4.79
CA VAL A 33 -7.06 -4.00 -3.53
C VAL A 33 -8.04 -3.14 -2.75
N LEU A 34 -8.67 -2.15 -3.39
CA LEU A 34 -9.62 -1.26 -2.72
C LEU A 34 -10.79 -2.04 -2.10
N ALA A 35 -11.39 -2.96 -2.85
CA ALA A 35 -12.48 -3.82 -2.36
C ALA A 35 -12.05 -4.68 -1.16
N ARG A 36 -10.82 -5.19 -1.14
CA ARG A 36 -10.29 -5.92 0.02
C ARG A 36 -10.02 -5.03 1.21
N CYS A 37 -9.65 -3.78 0.98
CA CYS A 37 -9.39 -2.83 2.06
C CYS A 37 -10.66 -2.29 2.73
N GLU A 38 -11.87 -2.49 2.17
CA GLU A 38 -13.13 -2.00 2.75
C GLU A 38 -13.32 -2.40 4.21
N ASP A 39 -12.96 -3.64 4.58
CA ASP A 39 -13.07 -4.15 5.95
C ASP A 39 -11.82 -3.88 6.83
N GLY A 40 -10.85 -3.12 6.30
CA GLY A 40 -9.58 -2.82 6.98
C GLY A 40 -8.60 -3.99 6.94
N THR A 41 -7.93 -4.14 5.81
CA THR A 41 -6.95 -5.20 5.55
C THR A 41 -5.52 -4.71 5.77
N THR A 42 -4.64 -5.58 6.25
CA THR A 42 -3.20 -5.27 6.38
C THR A 42 -2.44 -5.47 5.08
N LEU A 43 -1.30 -4.79 4.95
CA LEU A 43 -0.44 -4.93 3.78
C LEU A 43 0.02 -6.39 3.56
N GLY A 44 0.28 -7.12 4.64
CA GLY A 44 0.66 -8.54 4.60
C GLY A 44 -0.46 -9.45 4.11
N GLU A 45 -1.71 -9.17 4.49
CA GLU A 45 -2.87 -9.91 3.99
C GLU A 45 -3.07 -9.67 2.48
N LEU A 46 -2.89 -8.44 2.00
CA LEU A 46 -2.90 -8.15 0.56
C LEU A 46 -1.79 -8.88 -0.19
N GLU A 47 -0.57 -8.91 0.36
CA GLU A 47 0.57 -9.60 -0.24
C GLU A 47 0.38 -11.11 -0.35
N ASN A 48 -0.29 -11.70 0.63
CA ASN A 48 -0.55 -13.13 0.68
C ASN A 48 -1.82 -13.52 -0.10
N ASP A 49 -2.56 -12.56 -0.66
CA ASP A 49 -3.76 -12.86 -1.45
C ASP A 49 -3.34 -13.54 -2.77
N PRO A 50 -3.77 -14.80 -3.01
CA PRO A 50 -3.36 -15.58 -4.17
C PRO A 50 -3.91 -15.03 -5.50
N SER A 51 -4.86 -14.08 -5.45
CA SER A 51 -5.38 -13.41 -6.64
C SER A 51 -4.41 -12.41 -7.27
N PHE A 52 -3.33 -12.04 -6.56
CA PHE A 52 -2.24 -11.24 -7.10
C PHE A 52 -1.08 -12.10 -7.56
N THR A 53 -0.55 -11.81 -8.75
CA THR A 53 0.60 -12.48 -9.36
C THR A 53 1.94 -12.06 -8.72
N GLY A 54 1.98 -11.97 -7.39
CA GLY A 54 3.17 -11.64 -6.61
C GLY A 54 2.93 -10.61 -5.51
N THR A 55 3.59 -10.83 -4.38
CA THR A 55 3.55 -9.95 -3.19
C THR A 55 3.90 -8.49 -3.53
N MET A 56 4.89 -8.30 -4.41
CA MET A 56 5.34 -6.98 -4.86
C MET A 56 4.24 -6.21 -5.60
N LEU A 57 3.43 -6.89 -6.39
CA LEU A 57 2.37 -6.27 -7.19
C LEU A 57 1.18 -5.84 -6.32
N ALA A 58 0.79 -6.66 -5.34
CA ALA A 58 -0.23 -6.30 -4.37
C ALA A 58 0.18 -5.05 -3.58
N ARG A 59 1.44 -5.03 -3.09
CA ARG A 59 2.01 -3.88 -2.37
C ARG A 59 2.06 -2.63 -3.25
N ALA A 60 2.51 -2.74 -4.49
CA ALA A 60 2.57 -1.60 -5.41
C ALA A 60 1.18 -1.05 -5.77
N ALA A 61 0.17 -1.92 -5.92
CA ALA A 61 -1.21 -1.50 -6.17
C ALA A 61 -1.80 -0.76 -4.96
N ALA A 62 -1.58 -1.25 -3.74
CA ALA A 62 -1.98 -0.55 -2.51
C ALA A 62 -1.30 0.82 -2.38
N PHE A 63 0.00 0.89 -2.68
CA PHE A 63 0.76 2.12 -2.63
C PHE A 63 0.37 3.13 -3.72
N ALA A 64 0.03 2.66 -4.92
CA ALA A 64 -0.55 3.53 -5.94
C ALA A 64 -1.87 4.15 -5.47
N LEU A 65 -2.72 3.37 -4.79
CA LEU A 65 -3.98 3.89 -4.21
C LEU A 65 -3.76 4.87 -3.05
N LEU A 66 -2.69 4.72 -2.25
CA LEU A 66 -2.30 5.72 -1.24
C LEU A 66 -1.90 7.05 -1.92
N LEU A 67 -1.15 6.98 -3.02
CA LEU A 67 -0.77 8.16 -3.80
C LEU A 67 -1.96 8.81 -4.51
N ASP A 68 -2.93 7.98 -4.95
CA ASP A 68 -4.19 8.43 -5.57
C ASP A 68 -5.20 8.95 -4.53
N GLU A 69 -4.85 8.99 -3.24
CA GLU A 69 -5.73 9.39 -2.12
C GLU A 69 -7.03 8.57 -2.02
N ARG A 70 -6.99 7.31 -2.47
CA ARG A 70 -8.13 6.36 -2.41
C ARG A 70 -7.99 5.35 -1.27
N LEU A 71 -6.78 5.19 -0.76
CA LEU A 71 -6.49 4.48 0.48
C LEU A 71 -5.81 5.43 1.45
N SER A 72 -5.93 5.10 2.73
CA SER A 72 -5.18 5.70 3.82
C SER A 72 -4.49 4.61 4.65
N CYS A 73 -3.34 4.96 5.20
CA CYS A 73 -2.63 4.16 6.20
C CYS A 73 -2.54 5.00 7.48
N PRO A 74 -3.37 4.73 8.51
CA PRO A 74 -3.45 5.57 9.70
C PRO A 74 -2.12 5.72 10.45
N THR A 75 -1.24 4.73 10.33
CA THR A 75 0.07 4.70 11.02
C THR A 75 1.20 5.29 10.19
N LEU A 76 0.92 5.88 9.02
CA LEU A 76 1.95 6.28 8.05
C LEU A 76 2.96 7.30 8.61
N ALA A 77 2.55 8.19 9.50
CA ALA A 77 3.44 9.16 10.13
C ALA A 77 3.99 8.69 11.50
N SER A 78 3.42 7.64 12.09
CA SER A 78 3.71 7.23 13.46
C SER A 78 4.52 5.94 13.58
N ALA A 79 4.55 5.10 12.53
CA ALA A 79 5.30 3.86 12.50
C ALA A 79 5.86 3.55 11.09
N PRO A 80 7.01 2.85 10.99
CA PRO A 80 7.48 2.33 9.71
C PRO A 80 6.44 1.43 9.04
N LEU A 81 6.29 1.55 7.72
CA LEU A 81 5.47 0.65 6.94
C LEU A 81 5.96 -0.78 7.10
N SER A 82 5.02 -1.68 7.38
CA SER A 82 5.30 -3.09 7.56
C SER A 82 4.12 -3.94 7.10
N ARG A 83 4.26 -5.27 7.16
CA ARG A 83 3.20 -6.20 6.80
C ARG A 83 1.96 -6.07 7.70
N THR A 84 2.08 -5.48 8.88
CA THR A 84 0.95 -5.26 9.79
C THR A 84 0.30 -3.89 9.64
N SER A 85 0.85 -3.02 8.78
CA SER A 85 0.25 -1.72 8.48
C SER A 85 -1.12 -1.91 7.84
N ARG A 86 -2.14 -1.31 8.45
CA ARG A 86 -3.53 -1.39 7.99
C ARG A 86 -3.77 -0.38 6.88
N MET A 87 -4.44 -0.83 5.84
CA MET A 87 -4.96 -0.02 4.75
C MET A 87 -6.47 0.09 4.89
N VAL A 88 -6.97 1.30 4.85
CA VAL A 88 -8.41 1.61 4.91
C VAL A 88 -8.79 2.50 3.72
N PRO A 89 -10.03 2.49 3.24
CA PRO A 89 -10.51 3.48 2.29
C PRO A 89 -10.28 4.89 2.85
N ALA A 90 -9.84 5.81 1.98
CA ALA A 90 -9.66 7.22 2.32
C ALA A 90 -11.00 7.96 2.42
#